data_AF-A0A1H8RPR8-F1
#
_entry.id   AF-A0A1H8RPR8-F1
#
_cell.length_a   1.000
_cell.length_b   1.000
_cell.length_c   1.000
_cell.angle_alpha   90.00
_cell.angle_beta   90.00
_cell.angle_gamma   90.00
#
_symmetry.space_group_name_H-M   'P 1'
#
loop_
_entity.id
_entity.type
_entity.pdbx_description
1 polymer ?
#
loop_
_entity_poly.entity_id
_entity_poly.type
_entity_poly.pdbx_seq_one_letter_code
_entity_poly.pdbx_strand_id
1 'polypeptide(L)'
;MKEQLLELIMASQKGLLAFNEVIKLIDMHYNHQPTAFKNGNLYNEATQNQGSARVFTCAKLNNLSAADTLWLFAEHYQSVLANPDAADHQNIRQFMTHGWDGVVFEGETLSAK
;
A
#
# COMPACT_ATOMS: atom_id res chain seq x y z
N MET A 1 12.73 7.23 -7.53
CA MET A 1 11.54 6.72 -6.82
C MET A 1 10.39 6.37 -7.76
N LYS A 2 9.71 7.32 -8.43
CA LYS A 2 8.55 7.00 -9.27
C LYS A 2 8.82 5.96 -10.36
N GLU A 3 9.94 6.05 -11.08
CA GLU A 3 10.33 5.05 -12.09
C GLU A 3 10.52 3.65 -11.48
N GLN A 4 11.21 3.56 -10.34
CA GLN A 4 11.38 2.29 -9.61
C GLN A 4 10.04 1.71 -9.14
N LEU A 5 9.08 2.55 -8.71
CA LEU A 5 7.73 2.09 -8.37
C LEU A 5 7.01 1.50 -9.59
N LEU A 6 7.16 2.10 -10.78
CA LEU A 6 6.59 1.56 -12.01
C LEU A 6 7.20 0.21 -12.38
N GLU A 7 8.51 0.05 -12.20
CA GLU A 7 9.18 -1.25 -12.40
C GLU A 7 8.64 -2.33 -11.44
N LEU A 8 8.44 -1.99 -10.16
CA LEU A 8 7.81 -2.91 -9.20
C LEU A 8 6.38 -3.26 -9.62
N ILE A 9 5.57 -2.29 -10.04
CA ILE A 9 4.20 -2.54 -10.52
C ILE A 9 4.21 -3.53 -11.70
N MET A 10 5.09 -3.33 -12.68
CA MET A 10 5.23 -4.25 -13.82
C MET A 10 5.68 -5.65 -13.39
N ALA A 11 6.57 -5.77 -12.40
CA ALA A 11 6.99 -7.05 -11.85
C ALA A 11 5.84 -7.75 -11.10
N SER A 12 5.04 -7.00 -10.33
CA SER A 12 3.88 -7.52 -9.62
C SER A 12 2.80 -8.04 -10.55
N GLN A 13 2.50 -7.31 -11.63
CA GLN A 13 1.55 -7.75 -12.66
C GLN A 13 1.94 -9.08 -13.31
N LYS A 14 3.25 -9.41 -13.32
CA LYS A 14 3.78 -10.68 -13.82
C LYS A 14 3.87 -11.77 -12.73
N GLY A 15 3.50 -11.47 -11.49
CA GLY A 15 3.63 -12.40 -10.35
C GLY A 15 5.06 -12.67 -9.91
N LEU A 16 5.96 -11.72 -10.13
CA LEU A 16 7.40 -11.87 -9.84
C LEU A 16 7.86 -10.98 -8.67
N LEU A 17 6.95 -10.24 -8.04
CA LEU A 17 7.27 -9.31 -6.97
C LEU A 17 6.87 -9.89 -5.62
N ALA A 18 7.77 -9.79 -4.64
CA ALA A 18 7.46 -9.99 -3.22
C ALA A 18 7.15 -8.64 -2.54
N PHE A 19 6.17 -8.60 -1.65
CA PHE A 19 5.71 -7.39 -0.96
C PHE A 19 6.84 -6.74 -0.16
N ASN A 20 7.72 -7.56 0.41
CA ASN A 20 8.89 -7.08 1.15
C ASN A 20 9.85 -6.25 0.28
N GLU A 21 9.93 -6.48 -1.02
CA GLU A 21 10.75 -5.66 -1.93
C GLU A 21 10.18 -4.25 -2.10
N VAL A 22 8.85 -4.11 -2.07
CA VAL A 22 8.18 -2.80 -2.05
C VAL A 22 8.52 -2.06 -0.76
N ILE A 23 8.43 -2.74 0.38
CA ILE A 23 8.76 -2.14 1.68
C ILE A 23 10.22 -1.71 1.72
N LYS A 24 11.15 -2.53 1.24
CA LYS A 24 12.57 -2.17 1.14
C LYS A 24 12.79 -0.92 0.29
N LEU A 25 12.13 -0.82 -0.86
CA LEU A 25 12.23 0.38 -1.71
C LEU A 25 11.74 1.63 -0.97
N ILE A 26 10.60 1.54 -0.29
CA ILE A 26 10.07 2.65 0.51
C ILE A 26 11.06 3.03 1.62
N ASP A 27 11.55 2.05 2.39
CA ASP A 27 12.46 2.26 3.50
C ASP A 27 13.84 2.80 3.05
N MET A 28 14.25 2.61 1.79
CA MET A 28 15.45 3.24 1.24
C MET A 28 15.28 4.75 1.03
N HIS A 29 14.07 5.22 0.69
CA HIS A 29 13.82 6.61 0.29
C HIS A 29 13.13 7.46 1.35
N TYR A 30 12.50 6.82 2.34
CA TYR A 30 11.71 7.50 3.35
C TYR A 30 12.06 7.02 4.76
N ASN A 31 11.87 7.90 5.74
CA ASN A 31 11.77 7.52 7.14
C ASN A 31 10.29 7.24 7.47
N HIS A 32 10.02 6.08 8.07
CA HIS A 32 8.66 5.72 8.50
C HIS A 32 8.42 6.13 9.95
N GLN A 33 7.29 6.81 10.16
CA GLN A 33 6.72 7.07 11.47
C GLN A 33 5.41 6.29 11.61
N PRO A 34 5.30 5.34 12.57
CA PRO A 34 4.06 4.62 12.82
C PRO A 34 2.91 5.57 13.10
N THR A 35 1.85 5.45 12.29
CA THR A 35 0.75 6.44 12.27
C THR A 35 -0.58 5.71 12.06
N ALA A 36 -1.60 6.14 12.79
CA ALA A 36 -2.95 5.61 12.66
C ALA A 36 -3.61 6.14 11.37
N PHE A 37 -4.48 5.33 10.77
CA PHE A 37 -5.18 5.71 9.55
C PHE A 37 -6.52 4.97 9.37
N LYS A 38 -7.45 5.64 8.71
CA LYS A 38 -8.67 5.04 8.17
C LYS A 38 -8.47 4.64 6.71
N ASN A 39 -9.11 3.55 6.33
CA ASN A 39 -9.25 3.08 4.96
C ASN A 39 -10.65 2.51 4.77
N GLY A 40 -11.54 3.33 4.20
CA GLY A 40 -12.97 3.04 4.16
C GLY A 40 -13.53 2.90 5.56
N ASN A 41 -14.13 1.75 5.86
CA ASN A 41 -14.70 1.45 7.17
C ASN A 41 -13.69 0.86 8.17
N LEU A 42 -12.45 0.58 7.73
CA LEU A 42 -11.41 0.03 8.59
C LEU A 42 -10.60 1.14 9.26
N TYR A 43 -10.48 1.08 10.58
CA TYR A 43 -9.54 1.88 11.35
C TYR A 43 -8.31 1.04 11.70
N ASN A 44 -7.12 1.60 11.51
CA ASN A 44 -5.85 0.96 11.83
C ASN A 44 -5.11 1.82 12.86
N GLU A 45 -4.74 1.22 13.98
CA GLU A 45 -3.90 1.88 14.97
C GLU A 45 -2.46 2.05 14.46
N ALA A 46 -1.68 2.94 15.08
CA ALA A 46 -0.26 3.14 14.75
C ALA A 46 0.59 1.86 14.90
N THR A 47 0.13 0.89 15.67
CA THR A 47 0.78 -0.43 15.88
C THR A 47 0.36 -1.48 14.87
N GLN A 48 -0.62 -1.18 14.00
CA GLN A 48 -1.26 -2.14 13.11
C GLN A 48 -1.04 -1.78 11.65
N ASN A 49 -0.91 -2.80 10.79
CA ASN A 49 -0.96 -2.68 9.33
C ASN A 49 -0.04 -1.58 8.74
N GLN A 50 1.10 -1.35 9.37
CA GLN A 50 2.02 -0.27 8.99
C GLN A 50 2.66 -0.50 7.61
N GLY A 51 2.70 -1.74 7.12
CA GLY A 51 3.03 -2.01 5.71
C GLY A 51 2.05 -1.35 4.74
N SER A 52 0.75 -1.41 5.01
CA SER A 52 -0.28 -0.70 4.22
C SER A 52 -0.13 0.81 4.33
N ALA A 53 0.10 1.31 5.55
CA ALA A 53 0.34 2.74 5.79
C ALA A 53 1.50 3.29 4.93
N ARG A 54 2.61 2.55 4.86
CA ARG A 54 3.78 2.88 4.02
C ARG A 54 3.43 2.90 2.54
N VAL A 55 2.77 1.85 2.03
CA VAL A 55 2.39 1.78 0.61
C VAL A 55 1.46 2.92 0.21
N PHE A 56 0.38 3.16 0.98
CA PHE A 56 -0.56 4.23 0.68
C PHE A 56 0.11 5.60 0.72
N THR A 57 0.94 5.87 1.74
CA THR A 57 1.61 7.17 1.83
C THR A 57 2.61 7.36 0.69
N CYS A 58 3.42 6.34 0.39
CA CYS A 58 4.40 6.39 -0.70
C CYS A 58 3.72 6.60 -2.05
N ALA A 59 2.65 5.85 -2.32
CA ALA A 59 1.89 5.94 -3.56
C ALA A 59 1.23 7.32 -3.71
N LYS A 60 0.67 7.89 -2.63
CA LYS A 60 0.10 9.23 -2.62
C LYS A 60 1.16 10.30 -2.91
N LEU A 61 2.33 10.22 -2.26
CA LEU A 61 3.45 11.15 -2.50
C LEU A 61 4.00 11.08 -3.93
N ASN A 62 3.91 9.92 -4.59
CA ASN A 62 4.37 9.71 -5.96
C ASN A 62 3.24 9.85 -7.01
N ASN A 63 2.06 10.33 -6.59
CA ASN A 63 0.88 10.55 -7.44
C ASN A 63 0.48 9.30 -8.25
N LEU A 64 0.46 8.14 -7.59
CA LEU A 64 -0.01 6.91 -8.22
C LEU A 64 -1.54 6.80 -8.21
N SER A 65 -2.08 6.16 -9.24
CA SER A 65 -3.50 5.82 -9.30
C SER A 65 -3.86 4.77 -8.23
N ALA A 66 -5.14 4.65 -7.90
CA ALA A 66 -5.60 3.59 -6.99
C ALA A 66 -5.28 2.19 -7.55
N ALA A 67 -5.43 1.99 -8.86
CA ALA A 67 -5.11 0.73 -9.52
C ALA A 67 -3.62 0.37 -9.43
N ASP A 68 -2.74 1.33 -9.70
CA ASP A 68 -1.29 1.13 -9.56
C ASP A 68 -0.87 0.87 -8.12
N THR A 69 -1.51 1.55 -7.17
CA THR A 69 -1.25 1.36 -5.74
C THR A 69 -1.61 -0.05 -5.27
N LEU A 70 -2.67 -0.64 -5.79
CA LEU A 70 -3.04 -2.03 -5.49
C LEU A 70 -1.94 -3.01 -5.92
N TRP A 71 -1.29 -2.78 -7.07
CA TRP A 71 -0.18 -3.60 -7.53
C TRP A 71 1.07 -3.49 -6.65
N LEU A 72 1.23 -2.44 -5.85
CA LEU A 72 2.29 -2.36 -4.85
C LEU A 72 2.06 -3.28 -3.63
N PHE A 73 0.89 -3.90 -3.49
CA PHE A 73 0.68 -4.95 -2.49
C PHE A 73 1.13 -6.35 -2.97
N ALA A 74 1.66 -6.45 -4.19
CA ALA A 74 2.35 -7.63 -4.69
C ALA A 74 1.53 -8.94 -4.54
N GLU A 75 2.12 -10.01 -4.03
CA GLU A 75 1.48 -11.31 -3.81
C GLU A 75 0.23 -11.23 -2.92
N HIS A 76 0.12 -10.23 -2.03
CA HIS A 76 -1.08 -10.04 -1.22
C HIS A 76 -2.27 -9.56 -2.05
N TYR A 77 -2.06 -8.67 -3.03
CA TYR A 77 -3.14 -8.26 -3.94
C TYR A 77 -3.55 -9.42 -4.86
N GLN A 78 -2.58 -10.20 -5.33
CA GLN A 78 -2.86 -11.40 -6.12
C GLN A 78 -3.68 -12.43 -5.33
N SER A 79 -3.38 -12.64 -4.05
CA SER A 79 -4.17 -13.49 -3.15
C SER A 79 -5.62 -13.01 -3.04
N VAL A 80 -5.83 -11.69 -2.89
CA VAL A 80 -7.16 -11.08 -2.82
C VAL A 80 -7.95 -11.29 -4.11
N LEU A 81 -7.31 -11.10 -5.27
CA LEU A 81 -7.94 -11.34 -6.58
C LEU A 81 -8.30 -12.82 -6.79
N ALA A 82 -7.45 -13.73 -6.34
CA ALA A 82 -7.69 -15.17 -6.44
C ALA A 82 -8.79 -15.67 -5.49
N ASN A 83 -9.02 -14.98 -4.36
CA ASN A 83 -9.95 -15.38 -3.32
C ASN A 83 -10.94 -14.25 -3.00
N PRO A 84 -11.92 -13.97 -3.89
CA PRO A 84 -12.82 -12.82 -3.73
C PRO A 84 -13.64 -12.86 -2.44
N ASP A 85 -14.02 -14.06 -1.95
CA ASP A 85 -14.86 -14.23 -0.77
C ASP A 85 -14.09 -14.33 0.56
N ALA A 86 -12.75 -14.30 0.52
CA ALA A 86 -11.94 -14.36 1.74
C ALA A 86 -11.99 -13.04 2.53
N ALA A 87 -11.72 -13.12 3.83
CA ALA A 87 -11.69 -11.97 4.74
C ALA A 87 -10.27 -11.51 5.10
N ASP A 88 -9.25 -11.99 4.39
CA ASP A 88 -7.86 -11.58 4.55
C ASP A 88 -7.61 -10.17 3.96
N HIS A 89 -6.46 -9.58 4.30
CA HIS A 89 -5.96 -8.33 3.70
C HIS A 89 -6.99 -7.19 3.63
N GLN A 90 -7.69 -6.92 4.73
CA GLN A 90 -8.80 -5.96 4.76
C GLN A 90 -8.45 -4.56 4.24
N ASN A 91 -7.21 -4.08 4.40
CA ASN A 91 -6.80 -2.80 3.80
C ASN A 91 -6.83 -2.81 2.26
N ILE A 92 -6.43 -3.92 1.62
CA ILE A 92 -6.49 -4.04 0.16
C ILE A 92 -7.95 -4.02 -0.28
N ARG A 93 -8.81 -4.80 0.37
CA ARG A 93 -10.24 -4.91 0.06
C ARG A 93 -10.99 -3.61 0.26
N GLN A 94 -10.75 -2.90 1.37
CA GLN A 94 -11.34 -1.59 1.62
C GLN A 94 -10.90 -0.57 0.57
N PHE A 95 -9.63 -0.61 0.17
CA PHE A 95 -9.09 0.31 -0.83
C PHE A 95 -9.62 0.02 -2.24
N MET A 96 -9.87 -1.24 -2.60
CA MET A 96 -10.55 -1.59 -3.86
C MET A 96 -11.96 -0.98 -3.93
N THR A 97 -12.68 -0.93 -2.80
CA THR A 97 -14.05 -0.42 -2.73
C THR A 97 -14.13 1.10 -2.65
N HIS A 98 -13.27 1.74 -1.85
CA HIS A 98 -13.38 3.16 -1.51
C HIS A 98 -12.31 4.03 -2.19
N GLY A 99 -11.26 3.42 -2.74
CA GLY A 99 -10.13 4.13 -3.34
C GLY A 99 -9.47 5.12 -2.38
N TRP A 100 -8.89 6.16 -2.96
CA TRP A 100 -8.19 7.22 -2.21
C TRP A 100 -9.10 8.03 -1.28
N ASP A 101 -10.38 8.17 -1.63
CA ASP A 101 -11.34 8.91 -0.81
C ASP A 101 -11.59 8.24 0.55
N GLY A 102 -11.34 6.92 0.64
CA GLY A 102 -11.42 6.17 1.89
C GLY A 102 -10.17 6.31 2.78
N VAL A 103 -9.04 6.82 2.28
CA VAL A 103 -7.76 6.79 3.00
C VAL A 103 -7.46 8.13 3.67
N VAL A 104 -7.47 8.12 5.01
CA VAL A 104 -7.21 9.32 5.83
C VAL A 104 -6.21 8.97 6.92
N PHE A 105 -5.08 9.67 6.93
CA PHE A 105 -4.04 9.53 7.96
C PHE A 105 -4.25 10.56 9.06
N GLU A 106 -3.98 10.17 10.31
CA GLU A 106 -4.05 11.09 11.46
C GLU A 106 -2.77 11.92 11.65
N GLY A 107 -1.75 11.68 10.83
CA GLY A 107 -0.48 12.40 10.88
C GLY A 107 0.40 12.09 9.67
N GLU A 108 1.67 12.52 9.75
CA GLU A 108 2.67 12.24 8.74
C GLU A 108 3.25 10.82 8.95
N THR A 109 3.07 9.95 7.95
CA THR A 109 3.54 8.56 8.00
C THR A 109 4.94 8.38 7.42
N LEU A 110 5.29 9.16 6.39
CA LEU A 110 6.57 9.10 5.69
C LEU A 110 7.15 10.50 5.52
N SER A 111 8.43 10.66 5.83
CA SER A 111 9.21 11.84 5.48
C SER A 111 10.38 11.45 4.57
N ALA A 112 10.74 12.29 3.60
CA ALA A 112 11.83 12.01 2.67
C ALA A 112 13.19 11.94 3.40
N LYS A 113 14.09 11.09 2.90
CA LYS A 113 15.49 11.03 3.31
C LYS A 113 16.38 11.96 2.50
#